data_AF-A0A2V7F5B1-F1
#
_entry.id   AF-A0A2V7F5B1-F1
#
_cell.length_a   1.000
_cell.length_b   1.000
_cell.length_c   1.000
_cell.angle_alpha   90.00
_cell.angle_beta   90.00
_cell.angle_gamma   90.00
#
_symmetry.space_group_name_H-M   'P 1'
#
loop_
_entity.id
_entity.type
_entity.pdbx_description
1 polymer ?
#
loop_
_entity_poly.entity_id
_entity_poly.type
_entity_poly.pdbx_seq_one_letter_code
_entity_poly.pdbx_strand_id
1 'polypeptide(L)'
;LPLLEGEDLAHAALREVAMALRARPDAEGAALLAELPSEAARHTLSALLVADPPPSDTEAIEQFRRRLDRAQRLRRLRAAARDIAERQQASTGTDDTLVDALRDLERESKTVYGYTRAVGLPHPMGPEGSQGVQAHE
;
A
#
# COMPACT_ATOMS: atom_id res chain seq x y z
N LEU A 1 -5.99 2.53 -14.58
CA LEU A 1 -5.31 2.57 -13.26
C LEU A 1 -5.90 1.52 -12.29
N PRO A 2 -5.72 0.21 -12.53
CA PRO A 2 -6.27 -0.82 -11.63
C PRO A 2 -5.52 -0.94 -10.30
N LEU A 3 -4.29 -0.42 -10.21
CA LEU A 3 -3.41 -0.59 -9.06
C LEU A 3 -3.44 0.53 -8.04
N LEU A 4 -4.10 1.68 -8.27
CA LEU A 4 -4.01 2.84 -7.38
C LEU A 4 -5.33 3.08 -6.67
N GLU A 5 -5.40 2.85 -5.37
CA GLU A 5 -6.54 3.18 -4.54
C GLU A 5 -6.43 4.61 -4.01
N GLY A 6 -7.56 5.24 -3.70
CA GLY A 6 -7.57 6.61 -3.18
C GLY A 6 -6.70 6.76 -1.92
N GLU A 7 -6.68 5.74 -1.07
CA GLU A 7 -5.86 5.71 0.16
C GLU A 7 -4.35 5.57 -0.09
N ASP A 8 -3.92 5.23 -1.32
CA ASP A 8 -2.50 5.17 -1.68
C ASP A 8 -1.89 6.56 -1.89
N LEU A 9 -2.73 7.56 -2.10
CA LEU A 9 -2.33 8.92 -2.40
C LEU A 9 -2.58 9.82 -1.19
N ALA A 10 -1.51 10.20 -0.50
CA ALA A 10 -1.58 11.11 0.64
C ALA A 10 -2.12 12.50 0.25
N HIS A 11 -1.84 12.95 -0.97
CA HIS A 11 -2.23 14.28 -1.43
C HIS A 11 -3.66 14.29 -1.97
N ALA A 12 -4.56 15.08 -1.36
CA ALA A 12 -5.97 15.15 -1.75
C ALA A 12 -6.17 15.53 -3.22
N ALA A 13 -5.43 16.54 -3.69
CA ALA A 13 -5.46 16.96 -5.10
C ALA A 13 -5.06 15.84 -6.08
N LEU A 14 -4.06 15.01 -5.73
CA LEU A 14 -3.66 13.87 -6.57
C LEU A 14 -4.73 12.77 -6.60
N ARG A 15 -5.47 12.58 -5.49
CA ARG A 15 -6.60 11.64 -5.46
C ARG A 15 -7.68 12.05 -6.45
N GLU A 16 -8.03 13.33 -6.49
CA GLU A 16 -9.01 13.85 -7.44
C GLU A 16 -8.56 13.66 -8.89
N VAL A 17 -7.29 13.95 -9.19
CA VAL A 17 -6.71 13.71 -10.51
C VAL A 17 -6.75 12.21 -10.89
N ALA A 18 -6.39 11.33 -9.97
CA ALA A 18 -6.43 9.89 -10.20
C ALA A 18 -7.86 9.36 -10.40
N MET A 19 -8.85 9.91 -9.70
CA MET A 19 -10.27 9.57 -9.90
C MET A 19 -10.76 10.01 -11.27
N ALA A 20 -10.44 11.23 -11.71
CA ALA A 20 -10.79 11.72 -13.05
C ALA A 20 -10.16 10.86 -14.15
N LEU A 21 -8.87 10.54 -14.03
CA LEU A 21 -8.17 9.63 -14.94
C LEU A 21 -8.77 8.22 -14.95
N ARG A 22 -9.27 7.72 -13.81
CA ARG A 22 -9.93 6.42 -13.75
C ARG A 22 -11.29 6.44 -14.44
N ALA A 23 -12.05 7.53 -14.31
CA ALA A 23 -13.34 7.70 -14.97
C ALA A 23 -13.19 7.83 -16.50
N ARG A 24 -12.09 8.45 -16.96
CA ARG A 24 -11.80 8.65 -18.39
C ARG A 24 -10.34 8.29 -18.71
N PRO A 25 -10.03 6.98 -18.82
CA PRO A 25 -8.64 6.54 -19.03
C PRO A 25 -8.05 6.97 -20.38
N ASP A 26 -8.90 7.21 -21.37
CA ASP A 26 -8.49 7.57 -22.73
C ASP A 26 -8.56 9.09 -22.99
N ALA A 27 -8.88 9.90 -21.97
CA ALA A 27 -8.92 11.35 -22.13
C ALA A 27 -7.52 11.96 -22.15
N GLU A 28 -7.32 12.95 -23.01
CA GLU A 28 -6.13 13.81 -22.97
C GLU A 28 -6.04 14.56 -21.64
N GLY A 29 -4.83 14.70 -21.11
CA GLY A 29 -4.63 15.31 -19.79
C GLY A 29 -5.17 16.75 -19.68
N ALA A 30 -5.12 17.54 -20.76
CA ALA A 30 -5.71 18.88 -20.77
C ALA A 30 -7.25 18.86 -20.68
N ALA A 31 -7.91 17.84 -21.25
CA ALA A 31 -9.36 17.71 -21.20
C ALA A 31 -9.87 17.42 -19.78
N LEU A 32 -9.05 16.78 -18.94
CA LEU A 32 -9.39 16.47 -17.55
C LEU A 32 -9.44 17.70 -16.65
N LEU A 33 -8.76 18.81 -17.01
CA LEU A 33 -8.75 20.03 -16.20
C LEU A 33 -10.15 20.61 -15.96
N ALA A 34 -11.05 20.47 -16.93
CA ALA A 34 -12.42 20.97 -16.83
C ALA A 34 -13.31 20.13 -15.89
N GLU A 35 -12.92 18.89 -15.61
CA GLU A 35 -13.69 17.94 -14.81
C GLU A 35 -13.24 17.89 -13.34
N LEU A 36 -12.10 18.50 -13.02
CA LEU A 36 -11.56 18.50 -11.68
C LEU A 36 -12.31 19.49 -10.77
N PRO A 37 -12.87 19.00 -9.65
CA PRO A 37 -13.74 19.82 -8.80
C PRO A 37 -12.94 20.88 -8.03
N SER A 38 -11.73 20.56 -7.55
CA SER A 38 -10.93 21.52 -6.80
C SER A 38 -9.94 22.29 -7.69
N GLU A 39 -9.70 23.55 -7.30
CA GLU A 39 -8.64 24.37 -7.89
C GLU A 39 -7.24 23.77 -7.62
N ALA A 40 -7.05 23.17 -6.45
CA ALA A 40 -5.80 22.49 -6.11
C ALA A 40 -5.51 21.31 -7.05
N ALA A 41 -6.52 20.52 -7.42
CA ALA A 41 -6.38 19.45 -8.39
C ALA A 41 -6.07 19.98 -9.79
N ARG A 42 -6.76 21.04 -10.23
CA ARG A 42 -6.47 21.72 -11.50
C ARG A 42 -5.04 22.23 -11.56
N HIS A 43 -4.59 22.92 -10.52
CA HIS A 43 -3.20 23.40 -10.42
C HIS A 43 -2.19 22.25 -10.45
N THR A 44 -2.45 21.19 -9.69
CA THR A 44 -1.59 19.99 -9.66
C THR A 44 -1.49 19.34 -11.03
N LEU A 45 -2.61 19.14 -11.72
CA LEU A 45 -2.62 18.57 -13.07
C LEU A 45 -1.90 19.47 -14.07
N SER A 46 -2.12 20.79 -14.03
CA SER A 46 -1.38 21.73 -14.88
C SER A 46 0.12 21.66 -14.66
N ALA A 47 0.59 21.56 -13.41
CA ALA A 47 2.01 21.39 -13.11
C ALA A 47 2.58 20.09 -13.70
N LEU A 48 1.81 18.99 -13.65
CA LEU A 48 2.21 17.71 -14.24
C LEU A 48 2.23 17.73 -15.78
N LEU A 49 1.35 18.50 -16.42
CA LEU A 49 1.32 18.63 -17.89
C LEU A 49 2.46 19.47 -18.44
N VAL A 50 2.93 20.46 -17.67
CA VAL A 50 4.03 21.35 -18.05
C VAL A 50 5.39 20.75 -17.67
N ALA A 51 5.43 19.87 -16.67
CA ALA A 51 6.65 19.18 -16.28
C ALA A 51 7.18 18.37 -17.47
N ASP A 52 8.45 18.60 -17.83
CA ASP A 52 9.13 17.71 -18.76
C ASP A 52 9.14 16.30 -18.16
N PRO A 53 8.54 15.31 -18.84
CA PRO A 53 8.60 13.95 -18.35
C PRO A 53 10.08 13.57 -18.27
N PRO A 54 10.56 13.05 -17.13
CA PRO A 54 11.91 12.52 -17.08
C PRO A 54 12.05 11.49 -18.21
N PRO A 55 13.24 11.35 -18.83
CA PRO A 55 13.46 10.34 -19.86
C PRO A 55 12.96 9.02 -19.32
N SER A 56 12.01 8.39 -20.05
CA SER A 56 11.22 7.22 -19.63
C SER A 56 12.06 6.22 -18.85
N ASP A 57 12.11 6.38 -17.53
CA ASP A 57 12.84 5.48 -16.67
C ASP A 57 11.89 4.35 -16.30
N THR A 58 11.77 3.40 -17.22
CA THR A 58 10.99 2.18 -17.04
C THR A 58 11.37 1.50 -15.73
N GLU A 59 12.63 1.61 -15.29
CA GLU A 59 13.09 1.07 -14.02
C GLU A 59 12.47 1.82 -12.82
N ALA A 60 12.42 3.15 -12.86
CA ALA A 60 11.76 3.96 -11.84
C ALA A 60 10.26 3.67 -11.73
N ILE A 61 9.56 3.51 -12.87
CA ILE A 61 8.13 3.14 -12.90
C ILE A 61 7.93 1.75 -12.29
N GLU A 62 8.75 0.77 -12.66
CA GLU A 62 8.69 -0.58 -12.12
C GLU A 62 9.01 -0.61 -10.62
N GLN A 63 9.99 0.18 -10.17
CA GLN A 63 10.30 0.32 -8.75
C GLN A 63 9.14 0.97 -7.98
N PHE A 64 8.46 1.96 -8.58
CA PHE A 64 7.26 2.55 -7.98
C PHE A 64 6.12 1.52 -7.87
N ARG A 65 5.87 0.73 -8.93
CA ARG A 65 4.88 -0.35 -8.92
C ARG A 65 5.15 -1.38 -7.83
N ARG A 66 6.39 -1.81 -7.67
CA ARG A 66 6.81 -2.74 -6.59
C ARG A 66 6.56 -2.16 -5.20
N ARG A 67 6.87 -0.87 -5.00
CA ARG A 67 6.62 -0.18 -3.71
C ARG A 67 5.13 -0.07 -3.41
N LEU A 68 4.32 0.25 -4.41
CA LEU A 68 2.86 0.35 -4.28
C LEU A 68 2.22 -0.99 -3.91
N ASP A 69 2.55 -2.07 -4.65
CA ASP A 69 2.03 -3.41 -4.38
C ASP A 69 2.39 -3.87 -2.95
N ARG A 70 3.64 -3.61 -2.51
CA ARG A 70 4.06 -3.87 -1.13
C ARG A 70 3.23 -3.10 -0.10
N ALA A 71 3.01 -1.80 -0.32
CA ALA A 71 2.25 -0.95 0.60
C ALA A 71 0.79 -1.43 0.75
N GLN A 72 0.18 -1.87 -0.34
CA GLN A 72 -1.17 -2.43 -0.35
C GLN A 72 -1.23 -3.79 0.35
N ARG A 73 -0.28 -4.68 0.09
CA ARG A 73 -0.17 -5.97 0.80
C ARG A 73 -0.02 -5.79 2.31
N LEU A 74 0.84 -4.86 2.74
CA LEU A 74 0.99 -4.54 4.17
C LEU A 74 -0.30 -4.02 4.81
N ARG A 75 -1.10 -3.25 4.08
CA ARG A 75 -2.40 -2.78 4.58
C ARG A 75 -3.39 -3.93 4.72
N ARG A 76 -3.52 -4.76 3.69
CA ARG A 76 -4.37 -5.97 3.73
C ARG A 76 -3.99 -6.88 4.89
N LEU A 77 -2.70 -7.09 5.10
CA LEU A 77 -2.18 -7.87 6.23
C LEU A 77 -2.55 -7.26 7.59
N ARG A 78 -2.42 -5.94 7.75
CA ARG A 78 -2.85 -5.26 8.99
C ARG A 78 -4.35 -5.33 9.21
N ALA A 79 -5.15 -5.23 8.15
CA ALA A 79 -6.60 -5.35 8.25
C ALA A 79 -7.02 -6.78 8.67
N ALA A 80 -6.43 -7.80 8.05
CA ALA A 80 -6.64 -9.20 8.43
C ALA A 80 -6.21 -9.48 9.88
N ALA A 81 -5.07 -8.96 10.32
CA ALA A 81 -4.63 -9.09 11.71
C ALA A 81 -5.60 -8.46 12.71
N ARG A 82 -6.19 -7.30 12.39
CA ARG A 82 -7.21 -6.65 13.23
C ARG A 82 -8.50 -7.46 13.29
N ASP A 83 -8.99 -7.93 12.15
CA ASP A 83 -10.19 -8.77 12.08
C ASP A 83 -10.02 -10.07 12.89
N ILE A 84 -8.85 -10.72 12.81
CA ILE A 84 -8.51 -11.88 13.65
C ILE A 84 -8.53 -11.51 15.14
N ALA A 85 -7.94 -10.38 15.53
CA ALA A 85 -7.92 -9.92 16.91
C ALA A 85 -9.34 -9.60 17.44
N GLU A 86 -10.18 -8.97 16.63
CA GLU A 86 -11.58 -8.69 16.97
C GLU A 86 -12.39 -9.98 17.14
N ARG A 87 -12.21 -10.96 16.25
CA ARG A 87 -12.83 -12.29 16.37
C ARG A 87 -12.35 -13.06 17.60
N GLN A 88 -11.07 -12.97 17.94
CA GLN A 88 -10.52 -13.53 19.18
C GLN A 88 -11.16 -12.93 20.42
N GLN A 89 -11.37 -11.61 20.44
CA GLN A 89 -11.99 -10.92 21.56
C GLN A 89 -13.49 -11.24 21.68
N ALA A 90 -14.17 -11.44 20.56
CA ALA A 90 -15.60 -11.79 20.53
C ALA A 90 -15.86 -13.28 20.81
N SER A 91 -14.88 -14.16 20.55
CA SER A 91 -15.02 -15.61 20.77
C SER A 91 -14.69 -15.99 22.21
N THR A 92 -15.48 -16.89 22.78
CA THR A 92 -15.22 -17.50 24.10
C THR A 92 -14.41 -18.80 24.03
N GLY A 93 -13.92 -19.18 22.85
CA GLY A 93 -13.10 -20.37 22.63
C GLY A 93 -12.22 -20.31 21.38
N THR A 94 -11.30 -21.26 21.25
CA THR A 94 -10.46 -21.41 20.06
C THR A 94 -11.27 -22.02 18.93
N ASP A 95 -11.60 -21.21 17.92
CA ASP A 95 -12.27 -21.66 16.70
C ASP A 95 -11.20 -22.10 15.68
N ASP A 96 -11.33 -23.28 15.06
CA ASP A 96 -10.39 -23.77 14.04
C ASP A 96 -10.27 -22.80 12.86
N THR A 97 -11.34 -22.05 12.55
CA THR A 97 -11.33 -21.02 11.50
C THR A 97 -10.37 -19.86 11.81
N LEU A 98 -10.16 -19.57 13.09
CA LEU A 98 -9.23 -18.55 13.55
C LEU A 98 -7.76 -19.02 13.42
N VAL A 99 -7.51 -20.31 13.67
CA VAL A 99 -6.18 -20.91 13.52
C VAL A 99 -5.77 -20.90 12.05
N ASP A 100 -6.68 -21.21 11.14
CA ASP A 100 -6.40 -21.16 9.70
C ASP A 100 -6.20 -19.73 9.21
N ALA A 101 -6.99 -18.77 9.70
CA ALA A 101 -6.79 -17.35 9.39
C ALA A 101 -5.40 -16.84 9.85
N LEU A 102 -4.92 -17.27 11.03
CA LEU A 102 -3.58 -16.96 11.52
C LEU A 102 -2.47 -17.57 10.65
N ARG A 103 -2.65 -18.81 10.17
CA ARG A 103 -1.70 -19.47 9.26
C ARG A 103 -1.62 -18.78 7.90
N ASP A 104 -2.76 -18.37 7.38
CA ASP A 104 -2.82 -17.62 6.12
C ASP A 104 -2.16 -16.24 6.26
N LEU A 105 -2.40 -15.56 7.38
CA LEU A 105 -1.72 -14.31 7.73
C LEU A 105 -0.19 -14.50 7.82
N GLU A 106 0.28 -15.57 8.45
CA GLU A 106 1.71 -15.90 8.54
C GLU A 106 2.33 -16.15 7.16
N ARG A 107 1.63 -16.88 6.28
CA ARG A 107 2.08 -17.16 4.91
C ARG A 107 2.21 -15.87 4.10
N GLU A 108 1.20 -15.01 4.16
CA GLU A 108 1.19 -13.74 3.43
C GLU A 108 2.23 -12.76 3.99
N SER A 109 2.44 -12.76 5.31
CA SER A 109 3.52 -12.03 5.99
C SER A 109 4.89 -12.42 5.43
N LYS A 110 5.19 -13.72 5.37
CA LYS A 110 6.48 -14.21 4.84
C LYS A 110 6.72 -13.75 3.40
N THR A 111 5.68 -13.73 2.56
CA THR A 111 5.79 -13.20 1.19
C THR A 111 6.19 -11.73 1.19
N VAL A 112 5.49 -10.90 1.97
CA VAL A 112 5.78 -9.45 2.07
C VAL A 112 7.18 -9.19 2.64
N TYR A 113 7.59 -9.91 3.69
CA TYR A 113 8.92 -9.80 4.29
C TYR A 113 10.03 -10.30 3.37
N GLY A 114 9.78 -11.36 2.58
CA GLY A 114 10.70 -11.81 1.53
C GLY A 114 11.00 -10.73 0.49
N TYR A 115 9.99 -9.96 0.08
CA TYR A 115 10.18 -8.80 -0.81
C TYR A 115 11.05 -7.71 -0.18
N THR A 116 10.95 -7.46 1.14
CA THR A 116 11.75 -6.42 1.80
C THR A 116 13.25 -6.71 1.78
N ARG A 117 13.62 -7.99 1.90
CA ARG A 117 15.01 -8.47 1.81
C ARG A 117 15.56 -8.36 0.39
N ALA A 118 14.72 -8.60 -0.63
CA ALA A 118 15.11 -8.50 -2.04
C ALA A 118 15.29 -7.06 -2.54
N VAL A 119 14.60 -6.08 -1.92
CA VAL A 119 14.61 -4.66 -2.34
C VAL A 119 15.56 -3.80 -1.49
N GLY A 120 16.33 -4.40 -0.57
CA GLY A 120 17.35 -3.68 0.21
C GLY A 120 16.81 -2.61 1.18
N LEU A 121 15.52 -2.65 1.50
CA LEU A 121 14.89 -1.69 2.42
C LEU A 121 15.03 -2.18 3.87
N PRO A 122 15.28 -1.30 4.84
CA PRO A 122 15.37 -1.66 6.25
C PRO A 122 14.10 -2.39 6.70
N HIS A 123 14.29 -3.53 7.37
CA HIS A 123 13.20 -4.21 8.07
C HIS A 123 12.73 -3.31 9.23
N PRO A 124 11.43 -3.02 9.37
CA PRO A 124 10.91 -2.62 10.67
C PRO A 124 11.02 -3.85 11.57
N MET A 125 12.06 -3.90 12.38
CA MET A 125 12.15 -4.85 13.50
C MET A 125 10.91 -4.63 14.36
N GLY A 126 10.04 -5.64 14.44
CA GLY A 126 9.02 -5.68 15.48
C GLY A 126 9.68 -5.65 16.86
N PRO A 127 8.94 -5.33 17.93
CA PRO A 127 9.52 -5.30 19.27
C PRO A 127 10.21 -6.63 19.54
N GLU A 128 11.49 -6.58 19.88
CA GLU A 128 12.28 -7.74 20.25
C GLU A 128 11.55 -8.46 21.37
N GLY A 129 10.97 -9.61 21.04
CA GLY A 129 10.50 -10.55 22.04
C GLY A 129 11.70 -10.89 22.92
N SER A 130 11.58 -10.54 24.20
CA SER A 130 12.45 -10.88 25.32
C SER A 130 13.43 -12.02 24.99
N GLN A 131 14.70 -11.67 24.77
CA GLN A 131 15.77 -12.65 24.80
C GLN A 131 15.74 -13.31 26.18
N GLY A 132 15.38 -14.60 26.18
CA GLY A 132 15.38 -15.44 27.35
C GLY A 132 16.76 -15.44 28.00
N VAL A 133 16.73 -15.23 29.31
CA VAL A 133 17.83 -15.29 30.27
C VAL A 133 18.70 -16.53 30.03
N GLN A 134 19.94 -16.35 29.56
CA GLN A 134 20.99 -17.35 29.79
C GLN A 134 21.53 -17.13 31.20
N ALA A 135 20.99 -17.89 32.15
CA ALA A 135 21.65 -18.11 33.42
C ALA A 135 22.91 -18.94 33.14
N HIS A 136 24.08 -18.36 33.39
CA HIS A 136 25.32 -19.12 33.53
C HIS A 136 25.49 -19.45 35.02
N GLU A 137 25.65 -20.74 35.31
CA GLU A 137 26.23 -21.28 36.55
C GLU A 137 27.59 -20.66 36.87
#